data_AF-A0A7H8QNY3-F1
#
_entry.id   AF-A0A7H8QNY3-F1
#
_cell.length_a   1.000
_cell.length_b   1.000
_cell.length_c   1.000
_cell.angle_alpha   90.00
_cell.angle_beta   90.00
_cell.angle_gamma   90.00
#
_symmetry.space_group_name_H-M   'P 1'
#
loop_
_entity.id
_entity.type
_entity.pdbx_description
1 polymer ?
#
loop_
_entity_poly.entity_id
_entity_poly.type
_entity_poly.pdbx_seq_one_letter_code
_entity_poly.pdbx_strand_id
1 'polypeptide(L)'
;MASTKSHKKTKSRHRHRVNFLENPAAHFRKHRKAPVRVLVSTATHLVPGDGYFERTTFIANVVCQHHWGEDFKLGRDRLETRDADFAFDNRTCYFLIDHGKSPKGGDKNVPILRYRWTGTALRLVREPLPYIVRKKIKYVPFTPAPPKDPRRFTARQKRKHILMCLRRDMALSRLEFRFLRENREHARWLRRKLEPMRWSKFKSLEAESREVEETLASSTIRPIEPEEPKGSC
;
A
#
# COMPACT_ATOMS: atom_id res chain seq x y z
N MET A 1 41.83 -61.75 25.75
CA MET A 1 41.19 -60.97 24.66
C MET A 1 40.62 -59.69 25.27
N ALA A 2 41.26 -58.55 24.98
CA ALA A 2 40.89 -57.24 25.51
C ALA A 2 39.77 -56.61 24.65
N SER A 3 38.70 -56.13 25.28
CA SER A 3 37.62 -55.40 24.61
C SER A 3 37.54 -53.98 25.16
N THR A 4 37.88 -53.02 24.32
CA THR A 4 37.94 -51.58 24.60
C THR A 4 36.54 -50.96 24.51
N LYS A 5 36.09 -50.31 25.59
CA LYS A 5 34.85 -49.51 25.62
C LYS A 5 35.11 -48.12 25.00
N SER A 6 34.52 -47.88 23.82
CA SER A 6 34.54 -46.57 23.15
C SER A 6 33.50 -45.62 23.77
N HIS A 7 33.97 -44.55 24.40
CA HIS A 7 33.17 -43.42 24.85
C HIS A 7 32.80 -42.50 23.66
N LYS A 8 31.54 -42.50 23.22
CA LYS A 8 31.01 -41.47 22.33
C LYS A 8 30.51 -40.28 23.15
N LYS A 9 31.32 -39.22 23.20
CA LYS A 9 30.94 -37.87 23.67
C LYS A 9 29.80 -37.31 22.80
N THR A 10 28.60 -37.19 23.36
CA THR A 10 27.50 -36.41 22.79
C THR A 10 27.81 -34.92 22.93
N LYS A 11 28.18 -34.28 21.82
CA LYS A 11 28.30 -32.82 21.72
C LYS A 11 26.92 -32.18 21.86
N SER A 12 26.65 -31.65 23.05
CA SER A 12 25.53 -30.75 23.34
C SER A 12 25.61 -29.53 22.42
N ARG A 13 24.75 -29.48 21.40
CA ARG A 13 24.50 -28.28 20.60
C ARG A 13 23.72 -27.29 21.46
N HIS A 14 24.43 -26.42 22.17
CA HIS A 14 23.88 -25.18 22.69
C HIS A 14 23.35 -24.33 21.52
N ARG A 15 22.06 -24.49 21.21
CA ARG A 15 21.30 -23.46 20.49
C ARG A 15 21.26 -22.24 21.41
N HIS A 16 21.99 -21.19 21.04
CA HIS A 16 21.78 -19.85 21.60
C HIS A 16 20.32 -19.46 21.37
N ARG A 17 19.50 -19.73 22.38
CA ARG A 17 18.16 -19.19 22.51
C ARG A 17 18.37 -17.75 22.95
N VAL A 18 18.43 -16.84 21.97
CA VAL A 18 18.50 -15.40 22.27
C VAL A 18 17.27 -15.08 23.11
N ASN A 19 17.50 -14.67 24.35
CA ASN A 19 16.46 -14.27 25.30
C ASN A 19 15.71 -13.05 24.72
N PHE A 20 14.59 -13.32 24.05
CA PHE A 20 13.71 -12.34 23.42
C PHE A 20 12.83 -11.63 24.47
N LEU A 21 13.45 -11.16 25.57
CA LEU A 21 12.80 -10.38 26.62
C LEU A 21 13.16 -8.90 26.55
N GLU A 22 14.07 -8.49 25.67
CA GLU A 22 14.25 -7.08 25.35
C GLU A 22 13.05 -6.58 24.53
N ASN A 23 12.55 -5.39 24.86
CA ASN A 23 11.50 -4.69 24.10
C ASN A 23 11.88 -4.70 22.61
N PRO A 24 11.21 -5.48 21.75
CA PRO A 24 11.61 -5.63 20.36
C PRO A 24 11.67 -4.28 19.63
N ALA A 25 10.81 -3.33 20.01
CA ALA A 25 10.83 -1.98 19.46
C ALA A 25 12.13 -1.22 19.81
N ALA A 26 12.69 -1.42 21.01
CA ALA A 26 13.95 -0.81 21.42
C ALA A 26 15.15 -1.38 20.66
N HIS A 27 15.13 -2.68 20.34
CA HIS A 27 16.16 -3.32 19.52
C HIS A 27 16.27 -2.65 18.14
N PHE A 28 15.16 -2.45 17.42
CA PHE A 28 15.20 -1.85 16.08
C PHE A 28 15.52 -0.35 16.07
N ARG A 29 15.26 0.37 17.18
CA ARG A 29 15.74 1.74 17.36
C ARG A 29 17.27 1.79 17.41
N LYS A 30 17.91 0.82 18.07
CA LYS A 30 19.38 0.70 18.13
C LYS A 30 20.00 0.15 16.85
N HIS A 31 19.31 -0.75 16.14
CA HIS A 31 19.81 -1.41 14.94
C HIS A 31 19.06 -0.96 13.68
N ARG A 32 19.23 0.31 13.30
CA ARG A 32 18.51 0.98 12.19
C ARG A 32 18.70 0.37 10.80
N LYS A 33 19.59 -0.62 10.62
CA LYS A 33 19.81 -1.31 9.33
C LYS A 33 19.22 -2.73 9.30
N ALA A 34 18.76 -3.25 10.45
CA ALA A 34 18.24 -4.61 10.53
C ALA A 34 16.87 -4.70 9.82
N PRO A 35 16.64 -5.73 8.98
CA PRO A 35 15.37 -5.88 8.31
C PRO A 35 14.25 -6.16 9.31
N VAL A 36 13.15 -5.43 9.19
CA VAL A 36 11.99 -5.60 10.05
C VAL A 36 10.72 -5.27 9.29
N ARG A 37 9.66 -6.00 9.63
CA ARG A 37 8.31 -5.81 9.12
C ARG A 37 7.43 -5.30 10.24
N VAL A 38 6.75 -4.18 10.04
CA VAL A 38 5.81 -3.60 10.98
C VAL A 38 4.40 -3.73 10.42
N LEU A 39 3.55 -4.49 11.11
CA LEU A 39 2.13 -4.59 10.81
C LEU A 39 1.34 -3.66 11.73
N VAL A 40 0.67 -2.69 11.15
CA VAL A 40 -0.28 -1.81 11.86
C VAL A 40 -1.71 -2.19 11.49
N SER A 41 -2.57 -2.32 12.50
CA SER A 41 -4.02 -2.38 12.29
C SER A 41 -4.72 -1.15 12.86
N THR A 42 -5.82 -0.74 12.24
CA THR A 42 -6.63 0.42 12.66
C THR A 42 -8.01 0.35 12.02
N ALA A 43 -8.88 1.31 12.34
CA ALA A 43 -10.08 1.60 11.57
C ALA A 43 -9.83 2.74 10.57
N THR A 44 -10.48 2.69 9.41
CA THR A 44 -10.33 3.66 8.31
C THR A 44 -10.56 5.12 8.70
N HIS A 45 -11.56 5.39 9.54
CA HIS A 45 -11.91 6.73 10.02
C HIS A 45 -10.91 7.31 11.04
N LEU A 46 -10.08 6.46 11.66
CA LEU A 46 -9.07 6.90 12.62
C LEU A 46 -7.77 7.35 11.94
N VAL A 47 -7.65 7.21 10.62
CA VAL A 47 -6.45 7.60 9.88
C VAL A 47 -6.65 9.02 9.33
N PRO A 48 -5.88 10.02 9.81
CA PRO A 48 -5.94 11.39 9.30
C PRO A 48 -5.48 11.50 7.85
N GLY A 49 -6.04 12.48 7.14
CA GLY A 49 -5.70 12.81 5.76
C GLY A 49 -6.89 12.76 4.82
N ASP A 50 -6.77 13.42 3.67
CA ASP A 50 -7.75 13.40 2.61
C ASP A 50 -7.38 12.36 1.53
N GLY A 51 -8.29 11.41 1.29
CA GLY A 51 -8.08 10.30 0.37
C GLY A 51 -6.99 9.29 0.75
N TYR A 52 -6.69 8.39 -0.19
CA TYR A 52 -5.79 7.26 0.04
C TYR A 52 -4.33 7.66 0.32
N PHE A 53 -3.76 8.54 -0.49
CA PHE A 53 -2.32 8.80 -0.47
C PHE A 53 -1.86 9.50 0.81
N GLU A 54 -2.60 10.51 1.27
CA GLU A 54 -2.28 11.21 2.51
C GLU A 54 -2.39 10.27 3.72
N ARG A 55 -3.50 9.52 3.81
CA ARG A 55 -3.75 8.58 4.92
C ARG A 55 -2.70 7.47 5.00
N THR A 56 -2.30 6.92 3.86
CA THR A 56 -1.26 5.88 3.81
C THR A 56 0.12 6.44 4.15
N THR A 57 0.45 7.63 3.64
CA THR A 57 1.69 8.35 3.97
C THR A 57 1.76 8.69 5.45
N PHE A 58 0.66 9.15 6.04
CA PHE A 58 0.57 9.44 7.46
C PHE A 58 0.95 8.24 8.31
N ILE A 59 0.30 7.08 8.10
CA ILE A 59 0.60 5.87 8.89
C ILE A 59 2.05 5.43 8.69
N ALA A 60 2.56 5.49 7.46
CA ALA A 60 3.94 5.15 7.17
C ALA A 60 4.91 6.06 7.94
N ASN A 61 4.70 7.37 7.91
CA ASN A 61 5.52 8.35 8.65
C ASN A 61 5.43 8.14 10.15
N VAL A 62 4.23 7.94 10.71
CA VAL A 62 4.05 7.68 12.14
C VAL A 62 4.84 6.44 12.59
N VAL A 63 4.81 5.36 11.82
CA VAL A 63 5.61 4.15 12.09
C VAL A 63 7.10 4.44 11.97
N CYS A 64 7.50 5.13 10.89
CA CYS A 64 8.90 5.40 10.64
C CYS A 64 9.53 6.31 11.69
N GLN A 65 8.82 7.35 12.12
CA GLN A 65 9.21 8.24 13.20
C GLN A 65 9.31 7.49 14.52
N HIS A 66 8.34 6.62 14.83
CA HIS A 66 8.33 5.84 16.08
C HIS A 66 9.54 4.88 16.23
N HIS A 67 10.01 4.31 15.12
CA HIS A 67 11.08 3.31 15.13
C HIS A 67 12.45 3.84 14.75
N TRP A 68 12.51 4.84 13.87
CA TRP A 68 13.76 5.30 13.27
C TRP A 68 13.95 6.82 13.37
N GLY A 69 13.00 7.58 13.92
CA GLY A 69 13.10 9.04 14.03
C GLY A 69 13.23 9.76 12.68
N GLU A 70 12.70 9.17 11.62
CA GLU A 70 12.70 9.73 10.28
C GLU A 70 11.36 9.43 9.58
N ASP A 71 11.05 10.22 8.55
CA ASP A 71 9.90 9.96 7.69
C ASP A 71 10.13 8.75 6.78
N PHE A 72 9.01 8.25 6.23
CA PHE A 72 9.00 7.18 5.25
C PHE A 72 9.71 7.63 3.96
N LYS A 73 10.63 6.81 3.45
CA LYS A 73 11.37 7.09 2.21
C LYS A 73 11.11 6.01 1.18
N LEU A 74 10.46 6.40 0.08
CA LEU A 74 10.25 5.51 -1.06
C LEU A 74 11.60 4.98 -1.57
N GLY A 75 11.68 3.67 -1.82
CA GLY A 75 12.90 3.00 -2.29
C GLY A 75 13.81 2.45 -1.18
N ARG A 76 13.74 3.03 0.04
CA ARG A 76 14.31 2.44 1.26
C ARG A 76 13.28 1.60 1.99
N ASP A 77 12.11 2.18 2.18
CA ASP A 77 10.99 1.63 2.91
C ASP A 77 9.93 1.15 1.91
N ARG A 78 9.16 0.14 2.29
CA ARG A 78 8.00 -0.30 1.51
C ARG A 78 6.73 -0.23 2.33
N LEU A 79 5.67 0.22 1.69
CA LEU A 79 4.31 0.21 2.21
C LEU A 79 3.42 -0.70 1.35
N GLU A 80 2.72 -1.62 2.00
CA GLU A 80 1.63 -2.40 1.42
C GLU A 80 0.38 -2.22 2.30
N THR A 81 -0.80 -2.10 1.69
CA THR A 81 -2.06 -1.90 2.42
C THR A 81 -3.05 -3.01 2.14
N ARG A 82 -3.89 -3.28 3.14
CA ARG A 82 -4.97 -4.25 3.04
C ARG A 82 -6.24 -3.68 3.64
N ASP A 83 -7.34 -3.81 2.89
CA ASP A 83 -8.67 -3.37 3.32
C ASP A 83 -8.70 -1.88 3.70
N ALA A 84 -7.74 -1.09 3.19
CA ALA A 84 -7.63 0.37 3.32
C ALA A 84 -8.65 1.08 2.41
N ASP A 85 -9.90 0.66 2.52
CA ASP A 85 -11.02 1.18 1.75
C ASP A 85 -11.52 2.47 2.42
N PHE A 86 -10.74 3.55 2.34
CA PHE A 86 -11.04 4.83 3.00
C PHE A 86 -12.32 5.52 2.53
N ALA A 87 -12.94 5.02 1.46
CA ALA A 87 -14.31 5.39 1.09
C ALA A 87 -15.37 4.84 2.07
N PHE A 88 -14.99 4.12 3.12
CA PHE A 88 -15.92 3.66 4.14
C PHE A 88 -15.32 3.86 5.51
N ASP A 89 -16.11 4.42 6.42
CA ASP A 89 -15.74 4.55 7.82
C ASP A 89 -15.88 3.22 8.56
N ASN A 90 -15.33 3.17 9.77
CA ASN A 90 -15.44 2.03 10.69
C ASN A 90 -15.00 0.67 10.12
N ARG A 91 -14.15 0.64 9.08
CA ARG A 91 -13.60 -0.62 8.54
C ARG A 91 -12.21 -0.88 9.09
N THR A 92 -11.96 -2.10 9.56
CA THR A 92 -10.61 -2.52 9.93
C THR A 92 -9.73 -2.59 8.69
N CYS A 93 -8.61 -1.87 8.72
CA CYS A 93 -7.60 -1.87 7.68
C CYS A 93 -6.22 -2.20 8.27
N TYR A 94 -5.30 -2.59 7.40
CA TYR A 94 -3.94 -2.98 7.77
C TYR A 94 -2.92 -2.30 6.87
N PHE A 95 -1.79 -1.95 7.48
CA PHE A 95 -0.62 -1.38 6.82
C PHE A 95 0.58 -2.24 7.16
N LEU A 96 1.34 -2.59 6.13
CA LEU A 96 2.56 -3.36 6.26
C LEU A 96 3.73 -2.48 5.81
N ILE A 97 4.55 -2.07 6.77
CA ILE A 97 5.72 -1.25 6.54
C ILE A 97 6.94 -2.14 6.68
N ASP A 98 7.70 -2.28 5.61
CA ASP A 98 8.94 -3.04 5.58
C ASP A 98 10.12 -2.08 5.52
N HIS A 99 11.10 -2.29 6.39
CA HIS A 99 12.30 -1.48 6.49
C HIS A 99 13.55 -2.34 6.30
N GLY A 100 14.49 -1.85 5.50
CA GLY A 100 15.75 -2.54 5.21
C GLY A 100 15.63 -3.60 4.12
N LYS A 101 16.69 -4.39 3.95
CA LYS A 101 16.76 -5.46 2.95
C LYS A 101 17.01 -6.79 3.64
N SER A 102 16.21 -7.80 3.33
CA SER A 102 16.51 -9.16 3.73
C SER A 102 17.58 -9.74 2.79
N PRO A 103 18.52 -10.55 3.29
CA PRO A 103 19.33 -11.43 2.44
C PRO A 103 18.43 -12.28 1.54
N LYS A 104 18.91 -12.66 0.35
CA LYS A 104 18.16 -13.49 -0.61
C LYS A 104 17.64 -14.76 0.07
N GLY A 105 16.34 -15.02 -0.02
CA GLY A 105 15.68 -16.17 0.62
C GLY A 105 15.42 -16.03 2.13
N GLY A 106 15.80 -14.90 2.74
CA GLY A 106 15.68 -14.63 4.17
C GLY A 106 14.33 -14.05 4.62
N ASP A 107 13.42 -13.74 3.69
CA ASP A 107 12.14 -13.06 3.96
C ASP A 107 11.32 -13.71 5.09
N LYS A 108 11.38 -15.05 5.21
CA LYS A 108 10.66 -15.82 6.23
C LYS A 108 11.19 -15.59 7.66
N ASN A 109 12.42 -15.12 7.79
CA ASN A 109 13.09 -14.89 9.08
C ASN A 109 13.01 -13.43 9.52
N VAL A 110 12.42 -12.54 8.70
CA VAL A 110 12.26 -11.14 9.06
C VAL A 110 11.23 -11.03 10.21
N PRO A 111 11.60 -10.43 11.35
CA PRO A 111 10.70 -10.29 12.48
C PRO A 111 9.53 -9.37 12.14
N ILE A 112 8.35 -9.70 12.69
CA ILE A 112 7.13 -8.93 12.52
C ILE A 112 6.76 -8.26 13.84
N LEU A 113 6.88 -6.94 13.88
CA LEU A 113 6.33 -6.13 14.96
C LEU A 113 4.87 -5.79 14.66
N ARG A 114 4.07 -5.63 15.71
CA ARG A 114 2.63 -5.40 15.57
C ARG A 114 2.19 -4.20 16.38
N TYR A 115 1.43 -3.33 15.75
CA TYR A 115 0.82 -2.20 16.41
C TYR A 115 -0.64 -2.07 16.06
N ARG A 116 -1.36 -1.40 16.96
CA ARG A 116 -2.67 -0.81 16.69
C ARG A 116 -2.52 0.70 16.69
N TRP A 117 -2.99 1.37 15.65
CA TRP A 117 -3.19 2.81 15.69
C TRP A 117 -4.55 3.12 16.30
N THR A 118 -4.59 4.03 17.28
CA THR A 118 -5.80 4.35 18.05
C THR A 118 -6.50 5.63 17.59
N GLY A 119 -6.02 6.26 16.51
CA GLY A 119 -6.37 7.65 16.18
C GLY A 119 -5.41 8.67 16.78
N THR A 120 -4.66 8.29 17.80
CA THR A 120 -3.76 9.20 18.55
C THR A 120 -2.36 8.63 18.77
N ALA A 121 -2.22 7.31 18.93
CA ALA A 121 -0.93 6.69 19.21
C ALA A 121 -0.81 5.28 18.61
N LEU A 122 0.44 4.86 18.37
CA LEU A 122 0.79 3.47 18.11
C LEU A 122 0.89 2.69 19.43
N ARG A 123 0.09 1.63 19.56
CA ARG A 123 0.12 0.72 20.71
C ARG A 123 0.66 -0.63 20.30
N LEU A 124 1.72 -1.10 20.97
CA LEU A 124 2.32 -2.40 20.70
C LEU A 124 1.30 -3.51 21.04
N VAL A 125 1.10 -4.43 20.11
CA VAL A 125 0.20 -5.58 20.25
C VAL A 125 1.07 -6.81 20.52
N ARG A 126 0.97 -7.37 21.72
CA ARG A 126 1.80 -8.51 22.17
C ARG A 126 1.18 -9.86 21.84
N GLU A 127 -0.11 -9.87 21.54
CA GLU A 127 -0.86 -11.06 21.17
C GLU A 127 -0.29 -11.69 19.89
N PRO A 128 -0.50 -13.00 19.66
CA PRO A 128 -0.13 -13.61 18.39
C PRO A 128 -0.97 -13.08 17.22
N LEU A 129 -0.40 -13.12 16.00
CA LEU A 129 -1.12 -12.75 14.78
C LEU A 129 -2.39 -13.59 14.63
N PRO A 130 -3.56 -12.98 14.37
CA PRO A 130 -4.75 -13.73 13.99
C PRO A 130 -4.43 -14.67 12.84
N TYR A 131 -4.94 -15.90 12.90
CA TYR A 131 -4.59 -16.97 11.96
C TYR A 131 -4.73 -16.53 10.48
N ILE A 132 -5.82 -15.81 10.17
CA ILE A 132 -6.12 -15.32 8.83
C ILE A 132 -5.02 -14.34 8.33
N VAL A 133 -4.56 -13.44 9.20
CA VAL A 133 -3.49 -12.49 8.86
C VAL A 133 -2.17 -13.23 8.66
N ARG A 134 -1.84 -14.18 9.55
CA ARG A 134 -0.64 -15.01 9.46
C ARG A 134 -0.61 -15.86 8.18
N LYS A 135 -1.74 -16.39 7.72
CA LYS A 135 -1.81 -17.11 6.44
C LYS A 135 -1.58 -16.17 5.27
N LYS A 136 -2.16 -14.98 5.31
CA LYS A 136 -2.10 -14.00 4.21
C LYS A 136 -0.73 -13.34 4.06
N ILE A 137 -0.07 -12.99 5.17
CA ILE A 137 1.24 -12.32 5.15
C ILE A 137 2.33 -13.17 4.49
N LYS A 138 2.17 -14.50 4.47
CA LYS A 138 3.07 -15.42 3.74
C LYS A 138 3.05 -15.21 2.22
N TYR A 139 1.98 -14.65 1.68
CA TYR A 139 1.84 -14.34 0.26
C TYR A 139 2.23 -12.90 -0.07
N VAL A 140 2.68 -12.12 0.92
CA VAL A 140 3.19 -10.76 0.75
C VAL A 140 4.71 -10.80 1.02
N PRO A 141 5.54 -11.10 -0.01
CA PRO A 141 6.99 -11.23 0.16
C PRO A 141 7.61 -9.95 0.69
N PHE A 142 8.72 -10.05 1.44
CA PHE A 142 9.49 -8.89 1.91
C PHE A 142 10.26 -8.23 0.77
N THR A 143 10.47 -8.93 -0.35
CA THR A 143 10.94 -8.34 -1.61
C THR A 143 9.94 -8.66 -2.73
N PRO A 144 9.03 -7.74 -3.12
CA PRO A 144 8.01 -8.03 -4.12
C PRO A 144 8.55 -8.00 -5.54
N ALA A 145 7.86 -8.73 -6.43
CA ALA A 145 8.02 -8.56 -7.87
C ALA A 145 7.51 -7.16 -8.30
N PRO A 146 8.03 -6.60 -9.40
CA PRO A 146 7.53 -5.34 -9.92
C PRO A 146 6.02 -5.41 -10.22
N PRO A 147 5.26 -4.34 -9.97
CA PRO A 147 3.84 -4.30 -10.25
C PRO A 147 3.57 -4.48 -11.75
N LYS A 148 2.42 -5.09 -12.08
CA LYS A 148 1.98 -5.18 -13.47
C LYS A 148 1.60 -3.80 -13.98
N ASP A 149 2.02 -3.46 -15.21
CA ASP A 149 1.66 -2.20 -15.86
C ASP A 149 0.13 -2.10 -16.04
N PRO A 150 -0.54 -1.11 -15.41
CA PRO A 150 -1.99 -0.90 -15.54
C PRO A 150 -2.46 -0.70 -16.98
N ARG A 151 -1.60 -0.19 -17.87
CA ARG A 151 -1.91 0.00 -19.29
C ARG A 151 -2.19 -1.32 -20.01
N ARG A 152 -1.69 -2.43 -19.48
CA ARG A 152 -1.87 -3.79 -20.02
C ARG A 152 -3.08 -4.52 -19.43
N PHE A 153 -3.93 -3.83 -18.67
CA PHE A 153 -5.12 -4.45 -18.09
C PHE A 153 -6.17 -4.75 -19.16
N THR A 154 -6.72 -5.97 -19.12
CA THR A 154 -7.97 -6.32 -19.80
C THR A 154 -9.12 -5.45 -19.30
N ALA A 155 -10.22 -5.34 -20.05
CA ALA A 155 -11.38 -4.54 -19.64
C ALA A 155 -11.96 -4.99 -18.27
N ARG A 156 -11.96 -6.30 -17.99
CA ARG A 156 -12.34 -6.86 -16.68
C ARG A 156 -11.37 -6.48 -15.55
N GLN A 157 -10.09 -6.32 -15.84
CA GLN A 157 -9.10 -5.84 -14.87
C GLN A 157 -9.24 -4.33 -14.65
N LYS A 158 -9.44 -3.55 -15.72
CA LYS A 158 -9.69 -2.09 -15.64
C LYS A 158 -10.89 -1.77 -14.75
N ARG A 159 -12.06 -2.41 -14.95
CA ARG A 159 -13.23 -2.17 -14.08
C ARG A 159 -12.98 -2.53 -12.60
N LYS A 160 -12.17 -3.55 -12.33
CA LYS A 160 -11.80 -3.94 -10.95
C LYS A 160 -10.82 -2.94 -10.34
N HIS A 161 -9.89 -2.42 -11.14
CA HIS A 161 -8.98 -1.36 -10.74
C HIS A 161 -9.76 -0.09 -10.38
N ILE A 162 -10.69 0.35 -11.23
CA ILE A 162 -11.54 1.52 -10.95
C ILE A 162 -12.37 1.30 -9.67
N LEU A 163 -12.99 0.12 -9.50
CA LEU A 163 -13.68 -0.20 -8.25
C LEU A 163 -12.75 -0.08 -7.03
N MET A 164 -11.53 -0.61 -7.13
CA MET A 164 -10.54 -0.51 -6.06
C MET A 164 -10.18 0.96 -5.78
N CYS A 165 -9.91 1.77 -6.80
CA CYS A 165 -9.62 3.20 -6.65
C CYS A 165 -10.75 3.92 -5.91
N LEU A 166 -12.00 3.71 -6.35
CA LEU A 166 -13.18 4.31 -5.72
C LEU A 166 -13.39 3.87 -4.27
N ARG A 167 -13.13 2.60 -3.95
CA ARG A 167 -13.21 2.07 -2.57
C ARG A 167 -12.11 2.63 -1.67
N ARG A 168 -10.94 2.89 -2.23
CA ARG A 168 -9.79 3.44 -1.52
C ARG A 168 -9.84 4.96 -1.41
N ASP A 169 -10.81 5.61 -2.04
CA ASP A 169 -10.87 7.07 -2.18
C ASP A 169 -9.60 7.60 -2.88
N MET A 170 -9.22 6.92 -3.97
CA MET A 170 -8.20 7.36 -4.91
C MET A 170 -8.86 8.12 -6.07
N ALA A 171 -8.18 9.15 -6.56
CA ALA A 171 -8.58 9.86 -7.77
C ALA A 171 -8.58 8.91 -8.98
N LEU A 172 -9.55 9.11 -9.87
CA LEU A 172 -9.59 8.47 -11.19
C LEU A 172 -9.02 9.42 -12.23
N SER A 173 -8.28 8.86 -13.17
CA SER A 173 -7.77 9.55 -14.36
C SER A 173 -8.87 9.74 -15.42
N ARG A 174 -8.65 10.69 -16.33
CA ARG A 174 -9.51 10.91 -17.50
C ARG A 174 -9.71 9.64 -18.34
N LEU A 175 -8.66 8.83 -18.48
CA LEU A 175 -8.72 7.56 -19.22
C LEU A 175 -9.69 6.55 -18.59
N GLU A 176 -9.81 6.54 -17.26
CA GLU A 176 -10.73 5.65 -16.55
C GLU A 176 -12.18 6.10 -16.70
N PHE A 177 -12.43 7.41 -16.64
CA PHE A 177 -13.76 7.98 -16.95
C PHE A 177 -14.15 7.66 -18.40
N ARG A 178 -13.27 7.96 -19.36
CA ARG A 178 -13.49 7.65 -20.77
C ARG A 178 -13.79 6.17 -21.00
N PHE A 179 -13.01 5.28 -20.39
CA PHE A 179 -13.23 3.84 -20.47
C PHE A 179 -14.65 3.44 -20.02
N LEU A 180 -15.17 3.99 -18.92
CA LEU A 180 -16.53 3.66 -18.45
C LEU A 180 -17.63 4.23 -19.34
N ARG A 181 -17.42 5.41 -19.95
CA ARG A 181 -18.34 5.99 -20.94
C ARG A 181 -18.48 5.11 -22.17
N GLU A 182 -17.35 4.68 -22.72
CA GLU A 182 -17.28 3.82 -23.91
C GLU A 182 -17.76 2.38 -23.63
N ASN A 183 -17.64 1.91 -22.38
CA ASN A 183 -17.96 0.53 -21.99
C ASN A 183 -19.13 0.47 -21.00
N ARG A 184 -20.35 0.76 -21.47
CA ARG A 184 -21.56 0.87 -20.62
C ARG A 184 -21.86 -0.38 -19.78
N GLU A 185 -21.49 -1.58 -20.23
CA GLU A 185 -21.63 -2.80 -19.43
C GLU A 185 -20.79 -2.79 -18.15
N HIS A 186 -19.59 -2.21 -18.21
CA HIS A 186 -18.69 -2.10 -17.07
C HIS A 186 -19.14 -1.00 -16.10
N ALA A 187 -19.68 0.11 -16.62
CA ALA A 187 -20.35 1.12 -15.81
C ALA A 187 -21.56 0.54 -15.05
N ARG A 188 -22.42 -0.23 -15.72
CA ARG A 188 -23.55 -0.94 -15.07
C ARG A 188 -23.09 -1.95 -14.03
N TRP A 189 -22.00 -2.67 -14.30
CA TRP A 189 -21.40 -3.58 -13.33
C TRP A 189 -20.89 -2.82 -12.09
N LEU A 190 -20.22 -1.69 -12.29
CA LEU A 190 -19.66 -0.86 -11.23
C LEU A 190 -20.76 -0.25 -10.36
N ARG A 191 -21.83 0.28 -10.97
CA ARG A 191 -23.02 0.79 -10.27
C ARG A 191 -23.65 -0.25 -9.34
N ARG A 192 -23.69 -1.53 -9.73
CA ARG A 192 -24.20 -2.62 -8.89
C ARG A 192 -23.27 -3.04 -7.75
N LYS A 193 -22.00 -2.63 -7.79
CA LYS A 193 -20.96 -3.00 -6.80
C LYS A 193 -20.63 -1.87 -5.83
N LEU A 194 -21.08 -0.66 -6.11
CA LEU A 194 -20.89 0.52 -5.27
C LEU A 194 -22.17 0.84 -4.51
N GLU A 195 -22.01 1.44 -3.33
CA GLU A 195 -23.13 2.02 -2.60
C GLU A 195 -23.68 3.25 -3.36
N PRO A 196 -24.99 3.54 -3.28
CA PRO A 196 -25.62 4.62 -4.04
C PRO A 196 -24.91 5.97 -3.90
N MET A 197 -24.54 6.36 -2.68
CA MET A 197 -23.84 7.62 -2.42
C MET A 197 -22.48 7.71 -3.12
N ARG A 198 -21.75 6.58 -3.18
CA ARG A 198 -20.45 6.52 -3.86
C ARG A 198 -20.60 6.57 -5.37
N TRP A 199 -21.67 5.98 -5.90
CA TRP A 199 -22.01 6.13 -7.31
C TRP A 199 -22.36 7.58 -7.66
N SER A 200 -23.12 8.28 -6.83
CA SER A 200 -23.43 9.71 -7.02
C SER A 200 -22.17 10.58 -6.98
N LYS A 201 -21.26 10.36 -6.02
CA LYS A 201 -19.95 11.04 -5.99
C LYS A 201 -19.16 10.79 -7.28
N PHE A 202 -19.09 9.53 -7.72
CA PHE A 202 -18.45 9.18 -8.99
C PHE A 202 -19.05 9.92 -10.19
N LYS A 203 -20.38 10.01 -10.29
CA LYS A 203 -21.06 10.70 -11.39
C LYS A 203 -20.79 12.20 -11.40
N SER A 204 -20.61 12.81 -10.22
CA SER A 204 -20.24 14.23 -10.09
C SER A 204 -18.81 14.46 -10.60
N LEU A 205 -17.86 13.64 -10.13
CA LEU A 205 -16.46 13.69 -10.61
C LEU A 205 -16.33 13.42 -12.12
N GLU A 206 -17.16 12.53 -12.67
CA GLU A 206 -17.20 12.26 -14.11
C GLU A 206 -17.68 13.47 -14.91
N ALA A 207 -18.66 14.22 -14.39
CA ALA A 207 -19.17 15.43 -15.03
C ALA A 207 -18.12 16.56 -15.00
N GLU A 208 -17.50 16.81 -13.85
CA GLU A 208 -16.39 17.77 -13.70
C GLU A 208 -15.24 17.45 -14.66
N SER A 209 -14.86 16.15 -14.75
CA SER A 209 -13.81 15.70 -15.66
C SER A 209 -14.13 15.98 -17.13
N ARG A 210 -15.42 15.89 -17.52
CA ARG A 210 -15.88 16.22 -18.88
C ARG A 210 -15.79 17.71 -19.18
N GLU A 211 -16.23 18.56 -18.25
CA GLU A 211 -16.16 20.03 -18.42
C GLU A 211 -14.71 20.49 -18.63
N VAL A 212 -13.77 19.90 -17.90
CA VAL A 212 -12.33 20.18 -18.09
C VAL A 212 -11.83 19.68 -19.46
N GLU A 213 -12.27 18.50 -19.93
CA GLU A 213 -11.92 18.00 -21.27
C GLU A 213 -12.46 18.93 -22.38
N GLU A 214 -13.70 19.40 -22.27
CA GLU A 214 -14.34 20.32 -23.21
C GLU A 214 -13.66 21.69 -23.23
N THR A 215 -13.34 22.24 -22.05
CA THR A 215 -12.61 23.51 -21.93
C THR A 215 -11.25 23.43 -22.61
N LEU A 216 -10.49 22.36 -22.37
CA LEU A 216 -9.17 22.17 -23.00
C LEU A 216 -9.27 22.00 -24.52
N ALA A 217 -10.29 21.30 -25.02
CA ALA A 217 -10.54 21.16 -26.44
C ALA A 217 -10.84 22.51 -27.10
N SER A 218 -11.64 23.37 -26.45
CA SER A 218 -11.97 24.71 -26.95
C SER A 218 -10.78 25.69 -26.94
N SER A 219 -9.83 25.55 -26.00
CA SER A 219 -8.64 26.42 -25.92
C SER A 219 -7.54 26.09 -26.94
N THR A 220 -7.62 24.95 -27.64
CA THR A 220 -6.55 24.47 -28.54
C THR A 220 -6.66 25.05 -29.97
N ILE A 221 -7.66 25.90 -30.26
CA ILE A 221 -7.83 26.52 -31.58
C ILE A 221 -7.56 28.03 -31.50
N ARG A 222 -6.31 28.43 -31.77
CA ARG A 222 -6.00 29.67 -32.51
C ARG A 222 -4.88 29.34 -33.49
N PRO A 223 -5.17 29.21 -34.80
CA PRO A 223 -4.14 29.28 -35.81
C PRO A 223 -3.46 30.65 -35.69
N ILE A 224 -2.14 30.67 -35.54
CA ILE A 224 -1.37 31.87 -35.87
C ILE A 224 -1.48 31.98 -37.38
N GLU A 225 -2.31 32.90 -37.88
CA GLU A 225 -2.32 33.23 -39.30
C GLU A 225 -0.91 33.72 -39.66
N PRO A 226 -0.26 33.15 -40.69
CA PRO A 226 0.99 33.70 -41.17
C PRO A 226 0.71 35.09 -41.76
N GLU A 227 1.37 36.12 -41.22
CA GLU A 227 1.34 37.44 -41.85
C GLU A 227 1.86 37.32 -43.28
N GLU A 228 1.02 37.68 -44.26
CA GLU A 228 1.43 37.78 -45.65
C GLU A 228 2.55 38.81 -45.78
N PRO A 229 3.67 38.48 -46.45
CA PRO A 229 4.71 39.44 -46.73
C PRO A 229 4.13 40.52 -47.65
N LYS A 230 4.01 41.74 -47.11
CA LYS A 230 3.70 42.93 -47.91
C LYS A 230 4.77 43.05 -49.00
N GLY A 231 4.36 42.81 -50.24
CA GLY A 231 5.19 43.04 -51.41
C GLY A 231 5.64 44.49 -51.45
N SER A 232 6.96 44.71 -51.51
CA SER A 232 7.53 45.96 -51.96
C SER A 232 7.83 45.86 -53.46
N CYS A 233 7.45 46.91 -54.17
CA CYS A 233 7.66 47.17 -55.59
C CYS A 233 9.12 47.09 -56.04
#